data_AF-A0A7Y4ZGQ9-F1
#
_entry.id   AF-A0A7Y4ZGQ9-F1
#
_cell.length_a   1.000
_cell.length_b   1.000
_cell.length_c   1.000
_cell.angle_alpha   90.00
_cell.angle_beta   90.00
_cell.angle_gamma   90.00
#
_symmetry.space_group_name_H-M   'P 1'
#
loop_
_entity.id
_entity.type
_entity.pdbx_description
1 polymer ?
#
loop_
_entity_poly.entity_id
_entity_poly.type
_entity_poly.pdbx_seq_one_letter_code
_entity_poly.pdbx_strand_id
1 'polypeptide(L)'
;MRRSVLTGRRLLLPLLVGCTPSPQGRPGPEPQVAERPTAPVVVASIPSAPAAVPDAGAVNVEASIEALARPYARSEPRVLYTWTTPEQLAELKGGTAVLSRDSSKVQGHANVDHYLSLHAHRKTRAKTPLGWTASVLFQKAFARKRFAWITALGTVRGLGGAPYGSVLMRITLRPEAIHVNVRGTTFSADGKDLPMSDLARYAPRIGAAFFDTREYQEYFVPNESMIAEIAVGTPDIEKELADERHLLAEVRRELVASGRLHPAAHVLFAGKVPATVAELVAYEDALEKVAASFPREPFVRRLESAPSSLGEARASGASSELRPPLALLCRESGRQALPSDSSFPQPMFRLTCTPGDVCIQSGSSRDPFCEPSPSPFE
;
A
#
# COMPACT_ATOMS: atom_id res chain seq x y z
N MET A 1 35.52 -57.41 21.46
CA MET A 1 35.54 -56.87 22.84
C MET A 1 34.27 -56.06 23.07
N ARG A 2 33.46 -56.46 24.06
CA ARG A 2 32.24 -55.76 24.49
C ARG A 2 32.61 -54.51 25.29
N ARG A 3 31.91 -53.39 25.06
CA ARG A 3 31.54 -52.43 26.12
C ARG A 3 30.16 -51.85 25.81
N SER A 4 29.28 -51.99 26.79
CA SER A 4 27.98 -51.36 26.89
C SER A 4 28.05 -50.18 27.88
N VAL A 5 26.94 -49.43 27.92
CA VAL A 5 26.41 -48.56 28.98
C VAL A 5 26.98 -47.13 29.04
N LEU A 6 26.16 -46.12 28.73
CA LEU A 6 25.39 -45.38 29.74
C LEU A 6 24.45 -44.31 29.14
N THR A 7 23.22 -44.42 29.60
CA THR A 7 22.08 -43.50 29.56
C THR A 7 22.36 -42.19 30.29
N GLY A 8 21.75 -41.09 29.83
CA GLY A 8 21.73 -39.83 30.58
C GLY A 8 21.14 -38.65 29.80
N ARG A 9 19.84 -38.66 29.49
CA ARG A 9 19.11 -37.45 29.07
C ARG A 9 18.41 -36.85 30.28
N ARG A 10 18.91 -35.71 30.75
CA ARG A 10 18.23 -34.84 31.72
C ARG A 10 17.22 -33.95 30.99
N LEU A 11 15.99 -33.96 31.48
CA LEU A 11 15.06 -32.83 31.39
C LEU A 11 15.63 -31.66 32.21
N LEU A 12 15.50 -30.42 31.72
CA LEU A 12 15.19 -29.22 32.52
C LEU A 12 14.78 -28.04 31.62
N LEU A 13 13.75 -27.35 32.12
CA LEU A 13 12.91 -26.23 31.69
C LEU A 13 13.42 -25.18 30.68
N PRO A 14 12.48 -24.52 29.95
CA PRO A 14 12.70 -23.23 29.30
C PRO A 14 12.73 -22.07 30.32
N LEU A 15 13.74 -21.21 30.20
CA LEU A 15 13.79 -19.89 30.82
C LEU A 15 12.87 -18.94 30.05
N LEU A 16 11.74 -18.58 30.69
CA LEU A 16 10.94 -17.41 30.35
C LEU A 16 11.67 -16.16 30.84
N VAL A 17 12.15 -15.32 29.92
CA VAL A 17 12.55 -13.95 30.22
C VAL A 17 11.34 -13.06 29.92
N GLY A 18 10.60 -12.73 30.97
CA GLY A 18 9.59 -11.67 30.95
C GLY A 18 10.26 -10.31 31.11
N CYS A 19 10.05 -9.40 30.17
CA CYS A 19 10.33 -7.98 30.37
C CYS A 19 9.10 -7.33 30.99
N THR A 20 9.25 -6.86 32.22
CA THR A 20 8.30 -5.97 32.90
C THR A 20 8.49 -4.53 32.41
N PRO A 21 7.42 -3.71 32.32
CA PRO A 21 7.55 -2.27 32.19
C PRO A 21 7.82 -1.64 33.57
N SER A 22 8.78 -0.71 33.62
CA SER A 22 9.05 0.16 34.76
C SER A 22 8.42 1.56 34.57
N PRO A 23 8.23 2.34 35.65
CA PRO A 23 7.06 3.18 35.83
C PRO A 23 7.17 4.64 35.34
N GLN A 24 5.98 5.21 35.28
CA GLN A 24 5.55 6.59 35.01
C GLN A 24 6.46 7.69 35.57
N GLY A 25 6.90 8.58 34.68
CA GLY A 25 7.40 9.91 35.01
C GLY A 25 6.26 10.93 35.11
N ARG A 26 6.32 11.77 36.16
CA ARG A 26 5.37 12.84 36.47
C ARG A 26 5.33 13.93 35.38
N PRO A 27 4.18 14.58 35.13
CA PRO A 27 4.12 15.78 34.30
C PRO A 27 4.71 16.99 35.05
N GLY A 28 5.58 17.73 34.36
CA GLY A 28 6.05 19.05 34.78
C GLY A 28 5.00 20.13 34.50
N PRO A 29 5.12 21.31 35.13
CA PRO A 29 4.11 22.36 35.08
C PRO A 29 4.00 23.01 33.70
N GLU A 30 2.74 23.26 33.36
CA GLU A 30 2.20 23.91 32.17
C GLU A 30 2.67 25.39 32.06
N PRO A 31 3.23 25.82 30.92
CA PRO A 31 3.53 27.24 30.70
C PRO A 31 2.26 28.03 30.39
N GLN A 32 2.06 29.14 31.13
CA GLN A 32 0.99 30.10 30.93
C GLN A 32 1.11 30.78 29.55
N VAL A 33 0.06 30.69 28.75
CA VAL A 33 -0.08 31.40 27.47
C VAL A 33 -0.70 32.77 27.74
N ALA A 34 0.01 33.82 27.31
CA ALA A 34 -0.46 35.20 27.37
C ALA A 34 -1.63 35.44 26.39
N GLU A 35 -2.67 36.11 26.88
CA GLU A 35 -3.85 36.52 26.11
C GLU A 35 -3.48 37.44 24.94
N ARG A 36 -4.03 37.12 23.75
CA ARG A 36 -3.97 37.97 22.56
C ARG A 36 -5.23 38.85 22.50
N PRO A 37 -5.13 40.14 22.18
CA PRO A 37 -6.28 41.03 22.09
C PRO A 37 -7.19 40.69 20.90
N THR A 38 -8.48 40.69 21.18
CA THR A 38 -9.61 40.43 20.27
C THR A 38 -9.76 41.56 19.25
N ALA A 39 -9.71 41.23 17.95
CA ALA A 39 -10.12 42.12 16.87
C ALA A 39 -11.65 42.06 16.67
N PRO A 40 -12.30 43.16 16.23
CA PRO A 40 -13.76 43.22 16.14
C PRO A 40 -14.32 42.33 15.02
N VAL A 41 -15.35 41.57 15.36
CA VAL A 41 -16.17 40.78 14.43
C VAL A 41 -17.04 41.74 13.62
N VAL A 42 -16.81 41.79 12.31
CA VAL A 42 -17.72 42.43 11.35
C VAL A 42 -18.76 41.39 10.95
N VAL A 43 -19.99 41.56 11.42
CA VAL A 43 -21.15 40.76 11.01
C VAL A 43 -21.63 41.28 9.66
N ALA A 44 -21.30 40.57 8.57
CA ALA A 44 -21.90 40.81 7.27
C ALA A 44 -23.28 40.12 7.22
N SER A 45 -24.34 40.92 7.07
CA SER A 45 -25.69 40.42 6.85
C SER A 45 -25.81 39.80 5.46
N ILE A 46 -26.16 38.51 5.39
CA ILE A 46 -26.47 37.80 4.14
C ILE A 46 -27.94 38.08 3.80
N PRO A 47 -28.27 38.62 2.62
CA PRO A 47 -29.66 38.71 2.18
C PRO A 47 -30.18 37.31 1.82
N SER A 48 -31.14 36.82 2.61
CA SER A 48 -31.97 35.66 2.30
C SER A 48 -32.94 35.99 1.16
N ALA A 49 -32.65 35.47 -0.03
CA ALA A 49 -33.65 35.22 -1.06
C ALA A 49 -33.42 33.79 -1.59
N PRO A 50 -34.42 32.89 -1.56
CA PRO A 50 -34.27 31.58 -2.16
C PRO A 50 -34.18 31.75 -3.68
N ALA A 51 -32.98 31.54 -4.23
CA ALA A 51 -32.79 31.44 -5.66
C ALA A 51 -33.64 30.28 -6.18
N ALA A 52 -34.40 30.54 -7.25
CA ALA A 52 -35.15 29.52 -7.97
C ALA A 52 -34.19 28.37 -8.34
N VAL A 53 -34.58 27.14 -8.02
CA VAL A 53 -33.86 25.93 -8.41
C VAL A 53 -33.83 25.93 -9.94
N PRO A 54 -32.65 26.08 -10.59
CA PRO A 54 -32.58 26.02 -12.04
C PRO A 54 -33.09 24.65 -12.48
N ASP A 55 -33.93 24.65 -13.51
CA ASP A 55 -34.41 23.46 -14.19
C ASP A 55 -33.20 22.57 -14.50
N ALA A 56 -33.09 21.45 -13.78
CA ALA A 56 -31.95 20.56 -13.81
C ALA A 56 -32.00 19.80 -15.13
N GLY A 57 -31.64 20.48 -16.23
CA GLY A 57 -31.47 19.88 -17.53
C GLY A 57 -30.65 18.60 -17.36
N ALA A 58 -31.15 17.50 -17.92
CA ALA A 58 -30.64 16.16 -17.72
C ALA A 58 -29.10 16.16 -17.74
N VAL A 59 -28.50 16.12 -16.55
CA VAL A 59 -27.04 16.07 -16.42
C VAL A 59 -26.61 14.78 -17.09
N ASN A 60 -25.80 14.89 -18.14
CA ASN A 60 -25.24 13.73 -18.80
C ASN A 60 -24.25 13.05 -17.82
N VAL A 61 -24.75 12.04 -17.11
CA VAL A 61 -24.02 11.29 -16.09
C VAL A 61 -22.73 10.68 -16.65
N GLU A 62 -22.75 10.20 -17.90
CA GLU A 62 -21.59 9.63 -18.58
C GLU A 62 -20.49 10.69 -18.79
N ALA A 63 -20.86 11.87 -19.29
CA ALA A 63 -19.91 12.97 -19.46
C ALA A 63 -19.35 13.47 -18.12
N SER A 64 -20.16 13.48 -17.06
CA SER A 64 -19.74 13.84 -15.70
C SER A 64 -18.77 12.80 -15.11
N ILE A 65 -19.07 11.51 -15.22
CA ILE A 65 -18.19 10.44 -14.75
C ILE A 65 -16.87 10.48 -15.52
N GLU A 66 -16.90 10.65 -16.84
CA GLU A 66 -15.68 10.73 -17.65
C GLU A 66 -14.85 11.99 -17.32
N ALA A 67 -15.49 13.15 -17.17
CA ALA A 67 -14.81 14.38 -16.79
C ALA A 67 -14.14 14.28 -15.41
N LEU A 68 -14.82 13.64 -14.45
CA LEU A 68 -14.30 13.40 -13.10
C LEU A 68 -13.25 12.27 -13.07
N ALA A 69 -13.35 11.28 -13.97
CA ALA A 69 -12.38 10.21 -14.15
C ALA A 69 -11.11 10.68 -14.89
N ARG A 70 -11.21 11.72 -15.72
CA ARG A 70 -10.12 12.19 -16.59
C ARG A 70 -8.81 12.51 -15.87
N PRO A 71 -8.78 13.14 -14.68
CA PRO A 71 -7.54 13.32 -13.93
C PRO A 71 -6.85 12.00 -13.59
N TYR A 72 -7.62 10.94 -13.36
CA TYR A 72 -7.15 9.59 -13.04
C TYR A 72 -6.84 8.74 -14.27
N ALA A 73 -7.44 9.07 -15.42
CA ALA A 73 -7.15 8.44 -16.70
C ALA A 73 -5.84 8.91 -17.35
N ARG A 74 -5.19 9.96 -16.80
CA ARG A 74 -3.85 10.37 -17.26
C ARG A 74 -2.81 9.34 -16.85
N SER A 75 -1.91 9.01 -17.78
CA SER A 75 -1.05 7.83 -17.73
C SER A 75 -0.01 7.79 -16.60
N GLU A 76 0.33 8.92 -15.97
CA GLU A 76 1.29 8.93 -14.87
C GLU A 76 0.97 10.00 -13.80
N PRO A 77 0.55 9.58 -12.59
CA PRO A 77 0.20 10.52 -11.54
C PRO A 77 1.44 10.97 -10.76
N ARG A 78 1.74 12.26 -10.83
CA ARG A 78 2.69 12.91 -9.90
C ARG A 78 2.18 12.94 -8.46
N VAL A 79 0.87 12.77 -8.27
CA VAL A 79 0.21 12.78 -6.98
C VAL A 79 -0.30 11.38 -6.70
N LEU A 80 0.16 10.80 -5.61
CA LEU A 80 -0.27 9.50 -5.14
C LEU A 80 -0.84 9.62 -3.74
N TYR A 81 -1.81 8.79 -3.40
CA TYR A 81 -2.42 8.73 -2.08
C TYR A 81 -2.04 7.44 -1.39
N THR A 82 -1.87 7.51 -0.09
CA THR A 82 -1.48 6.36 0.73
C THR A 82 -2.14 6.47 2.07
N TRP A 83 -2.50 5.34 2.65
CA TRP A 83 -3.07 5.28 3.98
C TRP A 83 -1.95 5.06 5.01
N THR A 84 -2.08 5.72 6.15
CA THR A 84 -1.12 5.62 7.26
C THR A 84 -1.87 5.57 8.58
N THR A 85 -1.21 5.10 9.64
CA THR A 85 -1.78 5.15 10.99
C THR A 85 -1.48 6.48 11.68
N PRO A 86 -2.25 6.90 12.70
CA PRO A 86 -1.94 8.08 13.51
C PRO A 86 -0.53 8.04 14.13
N GLU A 87 -0.05 6.87 14.53
CA GLU A 87 1.30 6.69 15.10
C GLU A 87 2.36 6.95 14.04
N GLN A 88 2.18 6.43 12.83
CA GLN A 88 3.08 6.71 11.71
C GLN A 88 3.06 8.19 11.33
N LEU A 89 1.91 8.85 11.38
CA LEU A 89 1.84 10.31 11.18
C LEU A 89 2.62 11.06 12.25
N ALA A 90 2.52 10.66 13.52
CA ALA A 90 3.28 11.26 14.62
C ALA A 90 4.80 11.07 14.42
N GLU A 91 5.24 9.88 13.98
CA GLU A 91 6.64 9.63 13.58
C GLU A 91 7.08 10.61 12.47
N LEU A 92 6.26 10.78 11.41
CA LEU A 92 6.58 11.68 10.29
C LEU A 92 6.64 13.15 10.72
N LYS A 93 5.75 13.58 11.62
CA LYS A 93 5.80 14.91 12.26
C LYS A 93 7.07 15.10 13.07
N GLY A 94 7.57 14.04 13.70
CA GLY A 94 8.87 13.99 14.39
C GLY A 94 10.09 13.94 13.48
N GLY A 95 9.91 14.00 12.15
CA GLY A 95 11.01 14.05 11.18
C GLY A 95 11.53 12.69 10.72
N THR A 96 10.82 11.59 11.00
CA THR A 96 11.25 10.28 10.48
C THR A 96 11.13 10.19 8.97
N ALA A 97 11.90 9.27 8.38
CA ALA A 97 11.84 8.94 6.96
C ALA A 97 10.43 8.51 6.53
N VAL A 98 9.98 8.99 5.36
CA VAL A 98 8.70 8.59 4.74
C VAL A 98 8.68 7.08 4.47
N LEU A 99 9.82 6.54 4.02
CA LEU A 99 10.03 5.13 3.75
C LEU A 99 10.84 4.51 4.89
N SER A 100 10.17 4.14 5.99
CA SER A 100 10.84 3.72 7.21
C SER A 100 11.02 2.21 7.40
N ARG A 101 10.26 1.36 6.68
CA ARG A 101 10.22 -0.09 6.91
C ARG A 101 10.34 -0.87 5.59
N ASP A 102 11.11 -1.95 5.61
CA ASP A 102 11.25 -2.93 4.51
C ASP A 102 10.41 -4.21 4.75
N SER A 103 9.81 -4.32 5.94
CA SER A 103 9.00 -5.42 6.41
C SER A 103 8.12 -5.00 7.58
N SER A 104 6.98 -5.68 7.74
CA SER A 104 6.10 -5.59 8.89
C SER A 104 6.47 -6.65 9.93
N LYS A 105 6.49 -6.29 11.21
CA LYS A 105 6.66 -7.28 12.29
C LYS A 105 5.53 -8.33 12.28
N VAL A 106 4.32 -7.92 11.87
CA VAL A 106 3.14 -8.80 11.83
C VAL A 106 3.09 -9.55 10.50
N GLN A 107 3.14 -8.82 9.38
CA GLN A 107 2.87 -9.38 8.05
C GLN A 107 4.13 -9.84 7.29
N GLY A 108 5.34 -9.50 7.74
CA GLY A 108 6.58 -9.81 7.03
C GLY A 108 6.84 -8.88 5.85
N HIS A 109 7.54 -9.38 4.83
CA HIS A 109 7.79 -8.64 3.59
C HIS A 109 6.51 -8.49 2.77
N ALA A 110 6.47 -7.47 1.92
CA ALA A 110 5.32 -7.24 1.08
C ALA A 110 5.25 -8.28 -0.05
N ASN A 111 4.04 -8.60 -0.55
CA ASN A 111 3.86 -9.54 -1.66
C ASN A 111 4.64 -9.13 -2.91
N VAL A 112 4.78 -7.83 -3.17
CA VAL A 112 5.66 -7.29 -4.23
C VAL A 112 7.10 -7.77 -4.09
N ASP A 113 7.64 -7.88 -2.88
CA ASP A 113 9.02 -8.34 -2.69
C ASP A 113 9.19 -9.81 -3.09
N HIS A 114 8.19 -10.66 -2.81
CA HIS A 114 8.18 -12.05 -3.25
C HIS A 114 8.14 -12.15 -4.78
N TYR A 115 7.28 -11.36 -5.40
CA TYR A 115 7.20 -11.28 -6.85
C TYR A 115 8.52 -10.82 -7.46
N LEU A 116 9.08 -9.70 -7.01
CA LEU A 116 10.33 -9.15 -7.53
C LEU A 116 11.50 -10.13 -7.30
N SER A 117 11.59 -10.75 -6.11
CA SER A 117 12.61 -11.76 -5.80
C SER A 117 12.57 -12.93 -6.79
N LEU A 118 11.38 -13.46 -7.08
CA LEU A 118 11.22 -14.60 -7.99
C LEU A 118 11.73 -14.28 -9.41
N HIS A 119 11.47 -13.06 -9.87
CA HIS A 119 11.82 -12.62 -11.22
C HIS A 119 13.27 -12.12 -11.33
N ALA A 120 13.83 -11.53 -10.27
CA ALA A 120 15.20 -11.04 -10.23
C ALA A 120 16.26 -12.16 -10.22
N HIS A 121 15.96 -13.31 -9.60
CA HIS A 121 16.95 -14.39 -9.41
C HIS A 121 16.85 -15.54 -10.42
N ARG A 122 15.79 -15.61 -11.24
CA ARG A 122 15.68 -16.63 -12.29
C ARG A 122 16.56 -16.25 -13.48
N LYS A 123 17.69 -16.97 -13.67
CA LYS A 123 18.66 -16.77 -14.77
C LYS A 123 17.99 -16.69 -16.16
N THR A 124 16.92 -17.44 -16.39
CA THR A 124 16.17 -17.46 -17.66
C THR A 124 15.31 -16.21 -17.87
N ARG A 125 14.91 -15.51 -16.79
CA ARG A 125 14.03 -14.34 -16.83
C ARG A 125 14.77 -13.02 -16.78
N ALA A 126 16.04 -12.98 -16.34
CA ALA A 126 16.86 -11.77 -16.30
C ALA A 126 16.98 -11.04 -17.65
N LYS A 127 16.75 -11.75 -18.77
CA LYS A 127 16.76 -11.18 -20.14
C LYS A 127 15.40 -10.67 -20.63
N THR A 128 14.35 -10.79 -19.82
CA THR A 128 13.01 -10.27 -20.14
C THR A 128 12.84 -8.87 -19.54
N PRO A 129 11.98 -8.00 -20.12
CA PRO A 129 11.69 -6.68 -19.54
C PRO A 129 11.29 -6.76 -18.06
N LEU A 130 10.42 -7.72 -17.72
CA LEU A 130 10.03 -8.02 -16.35
C LEU A 130 11.20 -8.42 -15.44
N GLY A 131 12.06 -9.33 -15.88
CA GLY A 131 13.21 -9.73 -15.07
C GLY A 131 14.21 -8.59 -14.86
N TRP A 132 14.43 -7.76 -15.88
CA TRP A 132 15.27 -6.57 -15.77
C TRP A 132 14.70 -5.57 -14.76
N THR A 133 13.42 -5.21 -14.88
CA THR A 133 12.74 -4.35 -13.91
C THR A 133 12.79 -4.94 -12.50
N ALA A 134 12.54 -6.25 -12.35
CA ALA A 134 12.61 -6.93 -11.07
C ALA A 134 14.01 -6.86 -10.46
N SER A 135 15.07 -7.08 -11.25
CA SER A 135 16.44 -6.96 -10.78
C SER A 135 16.80 -5.54 -10.31
N VAL A 136 16.27 -4.49 -10.95
CA VAL A 136 16.46 -3.11 -10.49
C VAL A 136 15.67 -2.86 -9.19
N LEU A 137 14.37 -3.15 -9.18
CA LEU A 137 13.48 -2.85 -8.04
C LEU A 137 13.71 -3.75 -6.82
N PHE A 138 14.40 -4.88 -6.95
CA PHE A 138 14.75 -5.78 -5.84
C PHE A 138 16.13 -5.47 -5.22
N GLN A 139 16.79 -4.40 -5.65
CA GLN A 139 18.01 -3.93 -4.98
C GLN A 139 17.73 -3.44 -3.56
N LYS A 140 18.74 -3.52 -2.68
CA LYS A 140 18.63 -3.06 -1.29
C LYS A 140 18.16 -1.60 -1.16
N ALA A 141 18.53 -0.74 -2.11
CA ALA A 141 18.13 0.66 -2.12
C ALA A 141 16.62 0.88 -2.25
N PHE A 142 15.88 -0.07 -2.84
CA PHE A 142 14.42 -0.04 -2.99
C PHE A 142 13.71 -1.00 -2.02
N ALA A 143 14.40 -1.46 -0.97
CA ALA A 143 13.83 -2.39 0.01
C ALA A 143 12.68 -1.74 0.80
N ARG A 144 12.84 -0.45 1.16
CA ARG A 144 11.81 0.33 1.85
C ARG A 144 10.88 0.95 0.81
N LYS A 145 9.58 0.76 0.99
CA LYS A 145 8.57 1.26 0.05
C LYS A 145 7.26 1.51 0.75
N ARG A 146 6.42 2.33 0.13
CA ARG A 146 5.07 2.62 0.58
C ARG A 146 4.09 2.39 -0.55
N PHE A 147 3.04 1.60 -0.31
CA PHE A 147 1.97 1.42 -1.28
C PHE A 147 1.14 2.68 -1.41
N ALA A 148 0.75 3.00 -2.64
CA ALA A 148 0.03 4.21 -2.96
C ALA A 148 -0.86 4.01 -4.19
N TRP A 149 -1.78 4.95 -4.40
CA TRP A 149 -2.82 4.89 -5.40
C TRP A 149 -3.03 6.24 -6.06
N ILE A 150 -3.65 6.24 -7.23
CA ILE A 150 -3.87 7.45 -8.02
C ILE A 150 -5.10 8.23 -7.53
N THR A 151 -5.95 7.57 -6.75
CA THR A 151 -7.15 8.11 -6.11
C THR A 151 -7.02 7.97 -4.60
N ALA A 152 -7.66 8.86 -3.84
CA ALA A 152 -7.76 8.72 -2.39
C ALA A 152 -8.57 7.48 -2.01
N LEU A 153 -9.61 7.16 -2.79
CA LEU A 153 -10.44 5.96 -2.73
C LEU A 153 -9.69 4.64 -2.84
N GLY A 154 -8.57 4.64 -3.56
CA GLY A 154 -7.96 3.46 -4.17
C GLY A 154 -7.92 2.25 -3.24
N THR A 155 -7.67 2.45 -1.95
CA THR A 155 -7.71 1.36 -0.95
C THR A 155 -8.15 1.78 0.43
N VAL A 156 -9.30 2.47 0.54
CA VAL A 156 -9.96 2.61 1.85
C VAL A 156 -10.16 1.21 2.50
N ARG A 157 -10.28 0.16 1.68
CA ARG A 157 -10.26 -1.25 2.11
C ARG A 157 -9.18 -1.99 1.33
N GLY A 158 -8.16 -2.49 2.01
CA GLY A 158 -7.13 -3.31 1.39
C GLY A 158 -7.64 -4.69 0.95
N LEU A 159 -6.75 -5.46 0.35
CA LEU A 159 -7.06 -6.85 -0.02
C LEU A 159 -7.56 -7.63 1.20
N GLY A 160 -8.71 -8.31 1.07
CA GLY A 160 -9.35 -9.02 2.18
C GLY A 160 -10.07 -8.10 3.19
N GLY A 161 -10.25 -6.82 2.87
CA GLY A 161 -10.96 -5.85 3.70
C GLY A 161 -10.15 -5.28 4.87
N ALA A 162 -8.86 -5.63 4.98
CA ALA A 162 -7.99 -5.10 6.02
C ALA A 162 -7.71 -3.60 5.79
N PRO A 163 -7.81 -2.75 6.82
CA PRO A 163 -7.48 -1.33 6.69
C PRO A 163 -5.96 -1.14 6.62
N TYR A 164 -5.51 -0.25 5.74
CA TYR A 164 -4.10 0.18 5.68
C TYR A 164 -3.77 1.31 6.67
N GLY A 165 -4.79 1.93 7.25
CA GLY A 165 -4.69 3.07 8.15
C GLY A 165 -6.00 3.85 8.19
N SER A 166 -6.02 4.91 8.99
CA SER A 166 -7.17 5.83 9.11
C SER A 166 -6.81 7.27 8.74
N VAL A 167 -5.57 7.51 8.33
CA VAL A 167 -5.08 8.83 7.92
C VAL A 167 -4.71 8.76 6.45
N LEU A 168 -5.39 9.58 5.65
CA LEU A 168 -5.06 9.75 4.24
C LEU A 168 -3.86 10.69 4.12
N MET A 169 -2.82 10.24 3.42
CA MET A 169 -1.65 11.05 3.09
C MET A 169 -1.51 11.18 1.58
N ARG A 170 -1.30 12.41 1.12
CA ARG A 170 -0.94 12.74 -0.25
C ARG A 170 0.57 12.78 -0.38
N ILE A 171 1.11 12.12 -1.40
CA ILE A 171 2.52 12.11 -1.81
C ILE A 171 2.61 12.82 -3.15
N THR A 172 3.37 13.90 -3.20
CA THR A 172 3.72 14.56 -4.45
C THR A 172 5.13 14.17 -4.86
N LEU A 173 5.28 13.61 -6.05
CA LEU A 173 6.56 13.25 -6.65
C LEU A 173 7.23 14.48 -7.29
N ARG A 174 8.57 14.44 -7.32
CA ARG A 174 9.39 15.43 -8.02
C ARG A 174 9.09 15.44 -9.53
N PRO A 175 9.25 16.58 -10.22
CA PRO A 175 9.04 16.66 -11.66
C PRO A 175 9.91 15.68 -12.47
N GLU A 176 11.11 15.38 -12.00
CA GLU A 176 12.05 14.49 -12.65
C GLU A 176 11.86 13.00 -12.31
N ALA A 177 10.88 12.67 -11.46
CA ALA A 177 10.56 11.28 -11.13
C ALA A 177 10.17 10.49 -12.38
N ILE A 178 10.50 9.21 -12.39
CA ILE A 178 10.07 8.26 -13.41
C ILE A 178 9.16 7.21 -12.79
N HIS A 179 8.28 6.68 -13.62
CA HIS A 179 7.33 5.63 -13.30
C HIS A 179 7.77 4.33 -13.98
N VAL A 180 7.66 3.23 -13.26
CA VAL A 180 8.07 1.91 -13.77
C VAL A 180 6.93 0.91 -13.63
N ASN A 181 6.42 0.40 -14.74
CA ASN A 181 5.60 -0.80 -14.72
C ASN A 181 6.51 -1.99 -14.43
N VAL A 182 6.16 -2.79 -13.42
CA VAL A 182 6.92 -3.99 -13.07
C VAL A 182 7.06 -4.96 -14.26
N ARG A 183 6.14 -4.93 -15.23
CA ARG A 183 6.19 -5.75 -16.47
C ARG A 183 7.20 -5.27 -17.51
N GLY A 184 7.83 -4.11 -17.31
CA GLY A 184 8.91 -3.62 -18.15
C GLY A 184 8.52 -2.53 -19.13
N THR A 185 7.74 -1.55 -18.67
CA THR A 185 7.63 -0.24 -19.33
C THR A 185 8.05 0.85 -18.35
N THR A 186 8.61 1.92 -18.88
CA THR A 186 9.16 3.04 -18.11
C THR A 186 8.69 4.34 -18.71
N PHE A 187 8.27 5.27 -17.87
CA PHE A 187 7.71 6.54 -18.30
C PHE A 187 8.28 7.66 -17.43
N SER A 188 8.32 8.87 -17.97
CA SER A 188 8.63 10.06 -17.19
C SER A 188 7.46 10.47 -16.28
N ALA A 189 7.48 11.66 -15.70
CA ALA A 189 6.35 12.17 -14.92
C ALA A 189 5.25 12.80 -15.79
N ASP A 190 5.53 12.98 -17.09
CA ASP A 190 4.71 13.70 -18.07
C ASP A 190 4.07 12.80 -19.13
N GLY A 191 4.11 11.48 -19.01
CA GLY A 191 3.49 10.56 -19.98
C GLY A 191 4.46 9.93 -20.97
N LYS A 192 5.73 10.33 -20.96
CA LYS A 192 6.65 10.01 -22.06
C LYS A 192 7.34 8.69 -21.83
N ASP A 193 7.17 7.77 -22.78
CA ASP A 193 7.93 6.52 -22.83
C ASP A 193 9.43 6.77 -22.75
N LEU A 194 10.08 6.08 -21.83
CA LEU A 194 11.52 6.03 -21.66
C LEU A 194 12.04 4.65 -22.10
N PRO A 195 13.24 4.56 -22.67
CA PRO A 195 13.80 3.29 -23.09
C PRO A 195 14.17 2.43 -21.88
N MET A 196 13.62 1.22 -21.84
CA MET A 196 13.89 0.22 -20.80
C MET A 196 15.37 -0.16 -20.66
N SER A 197 16.15 -0.06 -21.75
CA SER A 197 17.60 -0.28 -21.74
C SER A 197 18.34 0.63 -20.77
N ASP A 198 17.77 1.80 -20.48
CA ASP A 198 18.35 2.82 -19.62
C ASP A 198 17.82 2.75 -18.19
N LEU A 199 16.95 1.81 -17.85
CA LEU A 199 16.31 1.73 -16.52
C LEU A 199 17.34 1.72 -15.38
N ALA A 200 18.48 1.04 -15.54
CA ALA A 200 19.55 1.06 -14.56
C ALA A 200 20.12 2.47 -14.34
N ARG A 201 20.26 3.26 -15.41
CA ARG A 201 20.66 4.68 -15.34
C ARG A 201 19.59 5.55 -14.70
N TYR A 202 18.32 5.21 -14.91
CA TYR A 202 17.20 5.93 -14.33
C TYR A 202 16.85 5.49 -12.90
N ALA A 203 17.50 4.46 -12.35
CA ALA A 203 17.19 3.95 -11.02
C ALA A 203 17.12 5.05 -9.93
N PRO A 204 18.06 6.04 -9.87
CA PRO A 204 17.97 7.15 -8.92
C PRO A 204 16.73 8.03 -9.06
N ARG A 205 16.08 8.00 -10.22
CA ARG A 205 14.89 8.79 -10.55
C ARG A 205 13.58 8.00 -10.42
N ILE A 206 13.62 6.71 -10.11
CA ILE A 206 12.38 5.92 -9.93
C ILE A 206 11.62 6.46 -8.73
N GLY A 207 10.54 7.19 -8.95
CA GLY A 207 9.69 7.74 -7.89
C GLY A 207 8.50 6.85 -7.58
N ALA A 208 8.01 6.13 -8.58
CA ALA A 208 6.93 5.18 -8.41
C ALA A 208 7.16 3.95 -9.30
N ALA A 209 6.72 2.80 -8.80
CA ALA A 209 6.61 1.59 -9.59
C ALA A 209 5.22 0.99 -9.35
N PHE A 210 4.69 0.26 -10.33
CA PHE A 210 3.32 -0.26 -10.22
C PHE A 210 3.14 -1.62 -10.84
N PHE A 211 2.14 -2.32 -10.32
CA PHE A 211 1.53 -3.46 -10.98
C PHE A 211 0.30 -2.99 -11.72
N ASP A 212 0.29 -3.24 -13.02
CA ASP A 212 -0.92 -3.17 -13.81
C ASP A 212 -1.50 -4.57 -13.95
N THR A 213 -2.69 -4.76 -13.38
CA THR A 213 -3.54 -5.92 -13.62
C THR A 213 -4.67 -5.49 -14.53
N ARG A 214 -5.38 -6.43 -15.17
CA ARG A 214 -6.53 -6.08 -16.03
C ARG A 214 -7.61 -5.27 -15.30
N GLU A 215 -7.62 -5.31 -13.96
CA GLU A 215 -8.70 -4.79 -13.13
C GLU A 215 -8.29 -3.55 -12.34
N TYR A 216 -6.98 -3.36 -12.08
CA TYR A 216 -6.49 -2.23 -11.28
C TYR A 216 -4.98 -2.01 -11.40
N GLN A 217 -4.58 -0.79 -11.02
CA GLN A 217 -3.20 -0.37 -10.89
C GLN A 217 -2.86 -0.09 -9.42
N GLU A 218 -1.88 -0.80 -8.88
CA GLU A 218 -1.35 -0.55 -7.53
C GLU A 218 0.08 -0.02 -7.63
N TYR A 219 0.30 1.17 -7.07
CA TYR A 219 1.62 1.79 -7.03
C TYR A 219 2.32 1.47 -5.71
N PHE A 220 3.63 1.51 -5.76
CA PHE A 220 4.48 1.67 -4.59
C PHE A 220 5.55 2.72 -4.87
N VAL A 221 5.90 3.49 -3.85
CA VAL A 221 6.90 4.55 -3.86
C VAL A 221 8.16 3.98 -3.20
N PRO A 222 9.22 3.65 -3.96
CA PRO A 222 10.39 2.96 -3.42
C PRO A 222 11.58 3.89 -3.15
N ASN A 223 11.48 5.17 -3.51
CA ASN A 223 12.60 6.11 -3.46
C ASN A 223 12.18 7.45 -2.85
N GLU A 224 12.58 7.67 -1.61
CA GLU A 224 12.23 8.88 -0.87
C GLU A 224 12.84 10.14 -1.48
N SER A 225 13.99 10.04 -2.17
CA SER A 225 14.61 11.19 -2.82
C SER A 225 13.76 11.76 -3.95
N MET A 226 12.84 10.97 -4.53
CA MET A 226 11.91 11.41 -5.58
C MET A 226 10.56 11.92 -5.04
N ILE A 227 10.39 11.95 -3.72
CA ILE A 227 9.25 12.60 -3.08
C ILE A 227 9.60 14.09 -2.92
N ALA A 228 8.74 14.96 -3.45
CA ALA A 228 8.84 16.41 -3.26
C ALA A 228 8.13 16.85 -1.98
N GLU A 229 6.96 16.29 -1.71
CA GLU A 229 6.10 16.72 -0.61
C GLU A 229 5.23 15.57 -0.11
N ILE A 230 4.98 15.55 1.20
CA ILE A 230 3.88 14.81 1.80
C ILE A 230 2.91 15.78 2.48
N ALA A 231 1.61 15.50 2.38
CA ALA A 231 0.56 16.31 2.97
C ALA A 231 -0.55 15.45 3.59
N VAL A 232 -1.15 15.92 4.69
CA VAL A 232 -2.25 15.28 5.41
C VAL A 232 -3.21 16.35 5.89
N GLY A 233 -4.52 16.11 5.72
CA GLY A 233 -5.58 16.99 6.24
C GLY A 233 -5.55 18.41 5.66
N THR A 234 -5.01 18.59 4.45
CA THR A 234 -5.02 19.90 3.78
C THR A 234 -6.36 20.12 3.08
N PRO A 235 -6.79 21.38 2.88
CA PRO A 235 -8.02 21.69 2.14
C PRO A 235 -8.09 21.04 0.75
N ASP A 236 -6.95 20.93 0.06
CA ASP A 236 -6.90 20.25 -1.25
C ASP A 236 -7.26 18.77 -1.15
N ILE A 237 -6.80 18.06 -0.11
CA ILE A 237 -7.11 16.64 0.09
C ILE A 237 -8.58 16.48 0.48
N GLU A 238 -9.11 17.38 1.31
CA GLU A 238 -10.54 17.40 1.66
C GLU A 238 -11.41 17.61 0.42
N LYS A 239 -11.01 18.53 -0.45
CA LYS A 239 -11.70 18.78 -1.71
C LYS A 239 -11.62 17.56 -2.64
N GLU A 240 -10.45 16.96 -2.82
CA GLU A 240 -10.25 15.76 -3.64
C GLU A 240 -11.13 14.59 -3.12
N LEU A 241 -11.20 14.39 -1.80
CA LEU A 241 -12.11 13.40 -1.20
C LEU A 241 -13.58 13.72 -1.43
N ALA A 242 -13.98 14.99 -1.32
CA ALA A 242 -15.36 15.40 -1.59
C ALA A 242 -15.74 15.17 -3.05
N ASP A 243 -14.85 15.50 -3.99
CA ASP A 243 -15.02 15.25 -5.42
C ASP A 243 -15.14 13.74 -5.71
N GLU A 244 -14.27 12.92 -5.09
CA GLU A 244 -14.29 11.46 -5.22
C GLU A 244 -15.57 10.82 -4.64
N ARG A 245 -16.05 11.33 -3.51
CA ARG A 245 -17.33 10.91 -2.92
C ARG A 245 -18.52 11.25 -3.83
N HIS A 246 -18.52 12.46 -4.38
CA HIS A 246 -19.55 12.88 -5.32
C HIS A 246 -19.58 11.96 -6.55
N LEU A 247 -18.39 11.63 -7.08
CA LEU A 247 -18.25 10.67 -8.17
C LEU A 247 -18.76 9.27 -7.80
N LEU A 248 -18.46 8.76 -6.61
CA LEU A 248 -19.03 7.48 -6.15
C LEU A 248 -20.55 7.49 -6.12
N ALA A 249 -21.13 8.58 -5.63
CA ALA A 249 -22.58 8.74 -5.57
C ALA A 249 -23.20 8.75 -6.98
N GLU A 250 -22.55 9.39 -7.97
CA GLU A 250 -22.97 9.31 -9.38
C GLU A 250 -22.85 7.88 -9.94
N VAL A 251 -21.72 7.21 -9.73
CA VAL A 251 -21.52 5.81 -10.16
C VAL A 251 -22.57 4.88 -9.55
N ARG A 252 -22.93 5.10 -8.27
CA ARG A 252 -23.99 4.34 -7.59
C ARG A 252 -25.35 4.61 -8.20
N ARG A 253 -25.71 5.86 -8.46
CA ARG A 253 -26.97 6.20 -9.14
C ARG A 253 -27.08 5.51 -10.49
N GLU A 254 -26.00 5.52 -11.27
CA GLU A 254 -25.94 4.85 -12.57
C GLU A 254 -26.10 3.34 -12.44
N LEU A 255 -25.43 2.71 -11.46
CA LEU A 255 -25.60 1.28 -11.18
C LEU A 255 -27.05 0.92 -10.82
N VAL A 256 -27.71 1.76 -10.01
CA VAL A 256 -29.13 1.57 -9.66
C VAL A 256 -30.04 1.74 -10.87
N ALA A 257 -29.79 2.74 -11.72
CA ALA A 257 -30.62 3.05 -12.86
C ALA A 257 -30.48 2.04 -14.00
N SER A 258 -29.26 1.62 -14.32
CA SER A 258 -28.96 0.78 -15.48
C SER A 258 -28.76 -0.71 -15.13
N GLY A 259 -28.61 -1.04 -13.85
CA GLY A 259 -28.22 -2.36 -13.38
C GLY A 259 -26.77 -2.75 -13.71
N ARG A 260 -25.96 -1.81 -14.24
CA ARG A 260 -24.57 -2.04 -14.66
C ARG A 260 -23.66 -0.94 -14.12
N LEU A 261 -22.43 -1.32 -13.77
CA LEU A 261 -21.43 -0.35 -13.35
C LEU A 261 -20.87 0.37 -14.58
N HIS A 262 -20.72 1.69 -14.48
CA HIS A 262 -20.12 2.48 -15.53
C HIS A 262 -18.65 2.04 -15.78
N PRO A 263 -18.19 1.84 -17.03
CA PRO A 263 -16.82 1.37 -17.31
C PRO A 263 -15.72 2.27 -16.74
N ALA A 264 -15.93 3.57 -16.71
CA ALA A 264 -14.98 4.51 -16.11
C ALA A 264 -14.87 4.39 -14.58
N ALA A 265 -15.82 3.74 -13.89
CA ALA A 265 -15.75 3.55 -12.43
C ALA A 265 -14.53 2.72 -12.02
N HIS A 266 -14.00 1.88 -12.92
CA HIS A 266 -12.80 1.08 -12.67
C HIS A 266 -11.58 1.92 -12.26
N VAL A 267 -11.48 3.18 -12.71
CA VAL A 267 -10.35 4.05 -12.35
C VAL A 267 -10.34 4.47 -10.88
N LEU A 268 -11.48 4.34 -10.18
CA LEU A 268 -11.65 4.78 -8.80
C LEU A 268 -11.22 3.73 -7.79
N PHE A 269 -11.26 2.47 -8.19
CA PHE A 269 -11.05 1.35 -7.30
C PHE A 269 -9.71 0.70 -7.62
N ALA A 270 -8.81 0.64 -6.65
CA ALA A 270 -7.60 -0.15 -6.80
C ALA A 270 -7.86 -1.56 -6.29
N GLY A 271 -8.38 -2.41 -7.18
CA GLY A 271 -8.58 -3.82 -6.88
C GLY A 271 -9.97 -4.28 -7.30
N LYS A 272 -10.68 -4.84 -6.33
CA LYS A 272 -12.03 -5.33 -6.52
C LYS A 272 -12.97 -4.14 -6.73
N VAL A 273 -13.37 -3.96 -7.97
CA VAL A 273 -14.44 -3.06 -8.37
C VAL A 273 -15.74 -3.54 -7.72
N PRO A 274 -16.49 -2.65 -7.04
CA PRO A 274 -17.74 -3.02 -6.40
C PRO A 274 -18.75 -3.49 -7.45
N ALA A 275 -19.29 -4.69 -7.24
CA ALA A 275 -20.29 -5.30 -8.10
C ALA A 275 -21.72 -5.01 -7.62
N THR A 276 -21.87 -4.45 -6.42
CA THR A 276 -23.18 -4.22 -5.79
C THR A 276 -23.31 -2.82 -5.21
N VAL A 277 -24.56 -2.36 -5.08
CA VAL A 277 -24.90 -1.10 -4.40
C VAL A 277 -24.42 -1.12 -2.94
N ALA A 278 -24.54 -2.26 -2.26
CA ALA A 278 -24.08 -2.42 -0.88
C ALA A 278 -22.56 -2.23 -0.75
N GLU A 279 -21.78 -2.73 -1.71
CA GLU A 279 -20.33 -2.49 -1.72
C GLU A 279 -20.00 -1.01 -1.95
N LEU A 280 -20.70 -0.32 -2.86
CA LEU A 280 -20.54 1.13 -3.06
C LEU A 280 -20.87 1.93 -1.80
N VAL A 281 -21.97 1.61 -1.11
CA VAL A 281 -22.32 2.22 0.18
C VAL A 281 -21.20 2.01 1.20
N ALA A 282 -20.63 0.81 1.27
CA ALA A 282 -19.53 0.54 2.19
C ALA A 282 -18.26 1.35 1.87
N TYR A 283 -18.01 1.70 0.60
CA TYR A 283 -16.94 2.62 0.23
C TYR A 283 -17.27 4.07 0.65
N GLU A 284 -18.49 4.53 0.41
CA GLU A 284 -18.95 5.87 0.86
C GLU A 284 -18.82 6.03 2.37
N ASP A 285 -19.29 5.06 3.15
CA ASP A 285 -19.19 5.05 4.61
C ASP A 285 -17.74 5.10 5.09
N ALA A 286 -16.86 4.41 4.38
CA ALA A 286 -15.46 4.36 4.74
C ALA A 286 -14.73 5.68 4.41
N LEU A 287 -15.12 6.36 3.33
CA LEU A 287 -14.65 7.72 3.04
C LEU A 287 -15.16 8.74 4.06
N GLU A 288 -16.41 8.62 4.50
CA GLU A 288 -16.98 9.48 5.54
C GLU A 288 -16.20 9.34 6.85
N LYS A 289 -15.88 8.11 7.25
CA LYS A 289 -15.05 7.84 8.43
C LYS A 289 -13.65 8.46 8.31
N VAL A 290 -13.09 8.47 7.10
CA VAL A 290 -11.80 9.10 6.84
C VAL A 290 -11.91 10.61 6.92
N ALA A 291 -12.89 11.21 6.26
CA ALA A 291 -13.10 12.66 6.32
C ALA A 291 -13.27 13.11 7.78
N ALA A 292 -13.98 12.33 8.59
CA ALA A 292 -14.15 12.57 10.02
C ALA A 292 -12.88 12.36 10.85
N SER A 293 -11.90 11.58 10.37
CA SER A 293 -10.63 11.31 11.07
C SER A 293 -9.50 12.27 10.69
N PHE A 294 -9.77 13.26 9.83
CA PHE A 294 -8.76 14.22 9.43
C PHE A 294 -8.20 14.98 10.64
N PRO A 295 -6.87 15.15 10.70
CA PRO A 295 -6.28 15.93 11.77
C PRO A 295 -6.80 17.37 11.68
N ARG A 296 -7.15 17.96 12.82
CA ARG A 296 -7.60 19.36 12.89
C ARG A 296 -6.56 20.34 12.35
N GLU A 297 -5.29 19.98 12.50
CA GLU A 297 -4.18 20.77 11.99
C GLU A 297 -3.58 20.09 10.76
N PRO A 298 -3.58 20.77 9.59
CA PRO A 298 -2.97 20.25 8.39
C PRO A 298 -1.48 20.03 8.63
N PHE A 299 -0.94 18.96 8.05
CA PHE A 299 0.48 18.68 8.08
C PHE A 299 1.00 18.65 6.65
N VAL A 300 2.02 19.47 6.37
CA VAL A 300 2.74 19.47 5.11
C VAL A 300 4.23 19.42 5.40
N ARG A 301 4.92 18.49 4.76
CA ARG A 301 6.39 18.42 4.81
C ARG A 301 6.92 18.34 3.40
N ARG A 302 7.66 19.39 3.01
CA ARG A 302 8.48 19.37 1.80
C ARG A 302 9.77 18.66 2.10
N LEU A 303 10.11 17.70 1.26
CA LEU A 303 11.39 17.01 1.37
C LEU A 303 12.39 17.79 0.53
N GLU A 304 13.44 18.29 1.16
CA GLU A 304 14.59 18.77 0.41
C GLU A 304 15.14 17.63 -0.45
N SER A 305 15.75 17.97 -1.58
CA SER A 305 16.48 17.00 -2.37
C SER A 305 17.65 16.51 -1.53
N ALA A 306 17.41 15.45 -0.76
CA ALA A 306 18.49 14.73 -0.12
C ALA A 306 19.47 14.36 -1.24
N PRO A 307 20.80 14.53 -1.03
CA PRO A 307 21.76 13.91 -1.92
C PRO A 307 21.33 12.46 -2.03
N SER A 308 21.01 12.02 -3.26
CA SER A 308 20.42 10.72 -3.48
C SER A 308 21.24 9.72 -2.68
N SER A 309 20.64 8.95 -1.76
CA SER A 309 21.40 7.91 -1.05
C SER A 309 21.85 6.79 -2.00
N LEU A 310 21.37 6.82 -3.25
CA LEU A 310 21.89 6.06 -4.39
C LEU A 310 23.15 6.72 -5.01
N GLY A 311 23.35 8.01 -4.77
CA GLY A 311 24.33 8.91 -5.38
C GLY A 311 25.60 9.09 -4.56
N GLU A 312 26.27 7.99 -4.23
CA GLU A 312 27.74 7.89 -4.25
C GLU A 312 28.22 6.45 -4.55
N ALA A 313 27.32 5.56 -4.98
CA ALA A 313 27.69 4.41 -5.78
C ALA A 313 28.08 4.92 -7.18
N ARG A 314 29.23 5.59 -7.27
CA ARG A 314 29.84 5.99 -8.53
C ARG A 314 29.87 4.79 -9.45
N ALA A 315 29.72 5.06 -10.74
CA ALA A 315 29.85 4.12 -11.87
C ALA A 315 31.18 3.31 -11.90
N SER A 316 31.99 3.34 -10.84
CA SER A 316 33.12 2.45 -10.57
C SER A 316 32.64 1.15 -9.91
N GLY A 317 31.92 0.30 -10.64
CA GLY A 317 31.84 -1.15 -10.34
C GLY A 317 31.32 -1.60 -8.97
N ALA A 318 30.82 -0.71 -8.11
CA ALA A 318 30.20 -1.08 -6.84
C ALA A 318 28.84 -1.72 -7.16
N SER A 319 28.84 -3.04 -7.22
CA SER A 319 27.66 -3.88 -7.40
C SER A 319 26.53 -3.38 -6.52
N SER A 320 25.46 -2.86 -7.12
CA SER A 320 24.19 -2.67 -6.44
C SER A 320 23.76 -4.05 -5.92
N GLU A 321 23.96 -4.29 -4.63
CA GLU A 321 23.70 -5.61 -4.06
C GLU A 321 22.22 -5.93 -4.21
N LEU A 322 21.94 -6.95 -5.01
CA LEU A 322 20.65 -7.61 -4.97
C LEU A 322 20.42 -8.09 -3.54
N ARG A 323 19.20 -7.90 -3.05
CA ARG A 323 18.80 -8.55 -1.81
C ARG A 323 18.95 -10.06 -1.98
N PRO A 324 19.32 -10.82 -0.93
CA PRO A 324 19.24 -12.26 -1.00
C PRO A 324 17.78 -12.67 -1.30
N PRO A 325 17.56 -13.78 -2.04
CA PRO A 325 16.22 -14.30 -2.29
C PRO A 325 15.40 -14.36 -1.00
N LEU A 326 14.13 -13.93 -1.02
CA LEU A 326 13.31 -13.91 0.20
C LEU A 326 13.20 -15.28 0.89
N ALA A 327 13.26 -16.38 0.14
CA ALA A 327 13.27 -17.73 0.70
C ALA A 327 14.47 -17.98 1.63
N LEU A 328 15.62 -17.36 1.35
CA LEU A 328 16.78 -17.39 2.24
C LEU A 328 16.56 -16.51 3.48
N LEU A 329 15.97 -15.32 3.32
CA LEU A 329 15.65 -14.39 4.43
C LEU A 329 14.60 -14.96 5.40
N CYS A 330 13.58 -15.68 4.90
CA CYS A 330 12.60 -16.36 5.76
C CYS A 330 13.25 -17.50 6.55
N ARG A 331 14.15 -18.27 5.92
CA ARG A 331 14.89 -19.35 6.59
C ARG A 331 15.81 -18.83 7.70
N GLU A 332 16.44 -17.67 7.49
CA GLU A 332 17.31 -17.02 8.49
C GLU A 332 16.53 -16.37 9.65
N SER A 333 15.26 -16.00 9.45
CA SER A 333 14.42 -15.36 10.47
C SER A 333 13.55 -16.32 11.29
N GLY A 334 13.71 -17.64 11.11
CA GLY A 334 12.95 -18.66 11.85
C GLY A 334 11.46 -18.73 11.49
N ARG A 335 11.01 -18.04 10.42
CA ARG A 335 9.65 -18.15 9.89
C ARG A 335 9.63 -19.19 8.78
N GLN A 336 8.71 -20.16 8.84
CA GLN A 336 8.52 -21.11 7.74
C GLN A 336 8.06 -20.35 6.49
N ALA A 337 8.88 -20.39 5.44
CA ALA A 337 8.47 -19.98 4.11
C ALA A 337 7.35 -20.91 3.64
N LEU A 338 6.23 -20.35 3.16
CA LEU A 338 5.29 -21.11 2.35
C LEU A 338 6.06 -21.63 1.13
N PRO A 339 6.00 -22.94 0.80
CA PRO A 339 6.83 -23.49 -0.24
C PRO A 339 6.44 -22.89 -1.59
N SER A 340 7.44 -22.31 -2.26
CA SER A 340 7.33 -21.87 -3.65
C SER A 340 8.15 -22.84 -4.51
N ASP A 341 7.47 -23.68 -5.29
CA ASP A 341 7.76 -23.73 -6.73
C ASP A 341 6.65 -24.38 -7.55
N SER A 342 6.68 -24.02 -8.83
CA SER A 342 5.55 -23.83 -9.74
C SER A 342 5.38 -24.94 -10.78
N SER A 343 4.28 -25.69 -10.68
CA SER A 343 3.38 -26.10 -11.78
C SER A 343 2.35 -27.07 -11.20
N PHE A 344 1.05 -26.76 -11.24
CA PHE A 344 0.07 -27.85 -11.15
C PHE A 344 0.22 -28.68 -12.44
N PRO A 345 0.58 -29.97 -12.37
CA PRO A 345 -0.23 -30.98 -11.69
C PRO A 345 0.51 -31.89 -10.67
N GLN A 346 -0.31 -32.47 -9.78
CA GLN A 346 -0.03 -33.42 -8.67
C GLN A 346 0.55 -32.77 -7.39
N PRO A 347 -0.30 -32.48 -6.38
CA PRO A 347 0.14 -31.80 -5.16
C PRO A 347 0.87 -32.75 -4.20
N MET A 348 1.96 -32.26 -3.61
CA MET A 348 2.64 -32.91 -2.47
C MET A 348 1.76 -33.01 -1.22
N PHE A 349 0.61 -32.33 -1.18
CA PHE A 349 -0.38 -32.55 -0.15
C PHE A 349 -1.80 -32.59 -0.75
N ARG A 350 -2.58 -33.63 -0.42
CA ARG A 350 -4.01 -33.70 -0.74
C ARG A 350 -4.79 -33.17 0.46
N LEU A 351 -5.45 -32.03 0.26
CA LEU A 351 -6.47 -31.51 1.18
C LEU A 351 -7.82 -32.10 0.78
N THR A 352 -8.48 -32.78 1.70
CA THR A 352 -9.81 -33.33 1.49
C THR A 352 -10.73 -32.75 2.56
N CYS A 353 -11.78 -32.07 2.14
CA CYS A 353 -12.79 -31.52 3.02
C CYS A 353 -14.06 -32.35 2.88
N THR A 354 -14.47 -33.02 3.95
CA THR A 354 -15.78 -33.65 4.09
C THR A 354 -16.57 -32.87 5.14
N PRO A 355 -17.91 -32.87 5.12
CA PRO A 355 -18.69 -32.26 6.19
C PRO A 355 -18.28 -32.85 7.55
N GLY A 356 -17.61 -32.05 8.40
CA GLY A 356 -17.14 -32.44 9.73
C GLY A 356 -15.62 -32.49 9.93
N ASP A 357 -14.81 -32.64 8.87
CA ASP A 357 -13.36 -32.86 9.00
C ASP A 357 -12.54 -32.12 7.92
N VAL A 358 -11.34 -31.67 8.31
CA VAL A 358 -10.30 -31.21 7.39
C VAL A 358 -9.10 -32.15 7.49
N CYS A 359 -8.82 -32.85 6.38
CA CYS A 359 -7.73 -33.83 6.31
C CYS A 359 -6.61 -33.35 5.39
N ILE A 360 -5.36 -33.48 5.85
CA ILE A 360 -4.14 -33.16 5.09
C ILE A 360 -3.33 -34.44 4.91
N GLN A 361 -3.05 -34.81 3.66
CA GLN A 361 -2.24 -35.99 3.32
C GLN A 361 -0.96 -35.57 2.59
N SER A 362 0.22 -35.87 3.13
CA SER A 362 1.50 -35.69 2.44
C SER A 362 1.70 -36.72 1.33
N GLY A 363 2.33 -36.35 0.22
CA GLY A 363 2.50 -37.17 -0.99
C GLY A 363 3.33 -38.45 -0.79
N SER A 364 4.02 -38.60 0.33
CA SER A 364 4.72 -39.83 0.72
C SER A 364 4.01 -40.62 1.84
N SER A 365 2.90 -40.11 2.40
CA SER A 365 2.13 -40.76 3.48
C SER A 365 0.86 -41.38 2.92
N ARG A 366 0.62 -42.66 3.22
CA ARG A 366 -0.65 -43.33 2.85
C ARG A 366 -1.82 -42.85 3.70
N ASP A 367 -1.55 -42.37 4.90
CA ASP A 367 -2.58 -42.01 5.86
C ASP A 367 -2.67 -40.48 6.00
N PRO A 368 -3.87 -39.89 5.80
CA PRO A 368 -4.11 -38.48 6.05
C PRO A 368 -4.12 -38.18 7.55
N PHE A 369 -3.60 -37.01 7.93
CA PHE A 369 -3.83 -36.46 9.25
C PHE A 369 -5.12 -35.64 9.21
N CYS A 370 -6.11 -36.00 10.03
CA CYS A 370 -7.41 -35.34 10.10
C CYS A 370 -7.59 -34.72 11.48
N GLU A 371 -7.93 -33.43 11.51
CA GLU A 371 -8.42 -32.79 12.73
C GLU A 371 -9.95 -32.71 12.68
N PRO A 372 -10.65 -33.19 13.72
CA PRO A 372 -12.09 -33.02 13.80
C PRO A 372 -12.42 -31.53 13.98
N SER A 373 -13.37 -31.04 13.18
CA SER A 373 -13.85 -29.67 13.31
C SER A 373 -14.54 -29.52 14.68
N PRO A 374 -14.23 -28.49 15.49
CA PRO A 374 -14.93 -28.29 16.75
C PRO A 374 -16.43 -28.11 16.48
N SER A 375 -17.25 -28.84 17.25
CA SER A 375 -18.71 -28.79 17.20
C SER A 375 -19.18 -27.35 17.42
N PRO A 376 -20.20 -26.86 16.68
CA PRO A 376 -20.82 -25.56 16.95
C PRO A 376 -21.72 -25.55 18.20
N PHE A 377 -21.73 -26.62 19.00
CA PHE A 377 -22.37 -26.67 20.31
C PHE A 377 -21.44 -27.31 21.33
N GLU A 378 -20.70 -26.46 22.04
CA GLU A 378 -20.35 -26.54 23.47
C GLU A 378 -20.20 -25.12 24.03
#